data_AF-A0A3P2AGY8-F1
#
_entry.id   AF-A0A3P2AGY8-F1
#
_cell.length_a   1.000
_cell.length_b   1.000
_cell.length_c   1.000
_cell.angle_alpha   90.00
_cell.angle_beta   90.00
_cell.angle_gamma   90.00
#
_symmetry.space_group_name_H-M   'P 1'
#
loop_
_entity.id
_entity.type
_entity.pdbx_description
1 polymer ?
#
loop_
_entity_poly.entity_id
_entity_poly.type
_entity_poly.pdbx_seq_one_letter_code
_entity_poly.pdbx_strand_id
1 'polypeptide(L)'
;MNDRRKIKTTFLLQELRESKSIYNYIRTNHEIFSDGIFSEYLKTLILKYKISKSELVRQSGLSKSYAYAILNGSRRPPSRNRVILMAFAVTANFEETQNLLIYSEYTPLSPKHQRDAAIIFAIEQKLNTIQLSELLFDLDLDGLEE
;
A
#
# COMPACT_ATOMS: atom_id res chain seq x y z
N MET A 1 13.29 -11.07 15.57
CA MET A 1 12.87 -9.75 16.09
C MET A 1 11.44 -9.52 15.64
N ASN A 2 10.54 -9.12 16.53
CA ASN A 2 9.18 -8.73 16.15
C ASN A 2 9.25 -7.43 15.35
N ASP A 3 8.71 -7.43 14.15
CA ASP A 3 8.63 -6.25 13.29
C ASP A 3 7.73 -5.20 13.96
N ARG A 4 8.32 -4.11 14.48
CA ARG A 4 7.56 -3.06 15.19
C ARG A 4 6.56 -2.35 14.29
N ARG A 5 6.73 -2.42 12.96
CA ARG A 5 5.83 -1.83 11.96
C ARG A 5 4.46 -2.52 11.93
N LYS A 6 4.35 -3.74 12.47
CA LYS A 6 3.09 -4.50 12.57
C LYS A 6 2.36 -4.32 13.90
N ILE A 7 2.91 -3.52 14.82
CA ILE A 7 2.26 -3.26 16.11
C ILE A 7 0.99 -2.45 15.86
N LYS A 8 -0.13 -2.88 16.43
CA LYS A 8 -1.40 -2.13 16.31
C LYS A 8 -1.25 -0.74 16.92
N THR A 9 -1.90 0.24 16.29
CA THR A 9 -1.92 1.63 16.76
C THR A 9 -2.34 1.76 18.22
N THR A 10 -3.24 0.90 18.73
CA THR A 10 -3.65 0.91 20.14
C THR A 10 -2.49 0.66 21.11
N PHE A 11 -1.57 -0.25 20.77
CA PHE A 11 -0.38 -0.52 21.58
C PHE A 11 0.65 0.61 21.45
N LEU A 12 0.87 1.13 20.24
CA LEU A 12 1.76 2.28 20.05
C LEU A 12 1.27 3.53 20.80
N LEU A 13 -0.04 3.74 20.85
CA LEU A 13 -0.67 4.81 21.62
C LEU A 13 -0.50 4.60 23.13
N GLN A 14 -0.64 3.36 23.61
CA GLN A 14 -0.39 3.05 25.01
C GLN A 14 1.09 3.31 25.36
N GLU A 15 2.02 2.80 24.56
CA GLU A 15 3.46 3.03 24.74
C GLU A 15 3.82 4.52 24.73
N LEU A 16 3.22 5.29 23.81
CA LEU A 16 3.40 6.74 23.74
C LEU A 16 2.87 7.46 24.99
N ARG A 17 1.69 7.05 25.50
CA ARG A 17 1.07 7.61 26.72
C ARG A 17 1.87 7.30 27.99
N GLU A 18 2.45 6.12 28.06
CA GLU A 18 3.27 5.67 29.19
C GLU A 18 4.72 6.22 29.11
N SER A 19 5.15 6.68 27.94
CA SER A 19 6.48 7.22 27.75
C SER A 19 6.68 8.53 28.50
N LYS A 20 7.74 8.59 29.31
CA LYS A 20 8.19 9.80 30.00
C LYS A 20 8.98 10.76 29.10
N SER A 21 9.30 10.35 27.87
CA SER A 21 10.11 11.14 26.93
C SER A 21 9.80 10.79 25.48
N ILE A 22 9.45 11.80 24.69
CA ILE A 22 9.20 11.64 23.26
C ILE A 22 10.45 11.12 22.52
N TYR A 23 11.65 11.53 22.94
CA TYR A 23 12.90 11.07 22.34
C TYR A 23 13.14 9.56 22.53
N ASN A 24 12.79 9.02 23.71
CA ASN A 24 12.90 7.58 23.95
C ASN A 24 11.90 6.80 23.11
N TYR A 25 10.67 7.31 22.96
CA TYR A 25 9.66 6.68 22.11
C TYR A 25 10.13 6.63 20.65
N ILE A 26 10.59 7.75 20.11
CA ILE A 26 11.10 7.83 18.73
C ILE A 26 12.28 6.88 18.52
N ARG A 27 13.25 6.86 19.44
CA ARG A 27 14.43 5.97 19.34
C ARG A 27 14.04 4.49 19.39
N THR A 28 13.12 4.12 20.28
CA THR A 28 12.65 2.73 20.43
C THR A 28 11.88 2.28 19.19
N ASN A 29 11.13 3.19 18.57
CA ASN A 29 10.26 2.91 17.43
C ASN A 29 10.82 3.46 16.10
N HIS A 30 12.13 3.71 16.00
CA HIS A 30 12.75 4.36 14.82
C HIS A 30 12.42 3.65 13.50
N GLU A 31 12.27 2.32 13.51
CA GLU A 31 11.86 1.52 12.35
C GLU A 31 10.47 1.88 11.81
N ILE A 32 9.57 2.36 12.67
CA ILE A 32 8.21 2.81 12.29
C ILE A 32 8.28 4.14 11.54
N PHE A 33 9.30 4.97 11.82
CA PHE A 33 9.51 6.27 11.21
C PHE A 33 10.47 6.24 10.01
N SER A 34 10.88 5.05 9.56
CA SER A 34 11.84 4.92 8.47
C SER A 34 11.24 5.40 7.15
N ASP A 35 11.92 6.37 6.53
CA ASP A 35 11.71 6.70 5.14
C ASP A 35 11.92 5.42 4.29
N GLY A 36 11.06 5.22 3.29
CA GLY A 36 11.20 4.12 2.33
C GLY A 36 10.48 2.82 2.69
N ILE A 37 9.75 2.75 3.81
CA ILE A 37 8.95 1.58 4.23
C ILE A 37 8.04 1.03 3.13
N PHE A 38 7.37 1.92 2.37
CA PHE A 38 6.59 1.55 1.20
C PHE A 38 7.41 0.84 0.13
N SER A 39 8.56 1.42 -0.24
CA SER A 39 9.43 0.89 -1.31
C SER A 39 10.02 -0.47 -0.93
N GLU A 40 10.40 -0.64 0.34
CA GLU A 40 10.88 -1.91 0.87
C GLU A 40 9.79 -2.97 0.83
N TYR A 41 8.60 -2.63 1.34
CA TYR A 41 7.48 -3.55 1.35
C TYR A 41 7.05 -3.96 -0.06
N LEU A 42 6.93 -3.00 -0.98
CA LEU A 42 6.62 -3.28 -2.38
C LEU A 42 7.67 -4.21 -3.02
N LYS A 43 8.97 -4.03 -2.75
CA LYS A 43 10.02 -4.96 -3.21
C LYS A 43 9.81 -6.36 -2.67
N THR A 44 9.42 -6.52 -1.40
CA THR A 44 9.15 -7.85 -0.84
C THR A 44 7.99 -8.55 -1.56
N LEU A 45 6.93 -7.81 -1.92
CA LEU A 45 5.80 -8.34 -2.69
C LEU A 45 6.22 -8.71 -4.12
N ILE A 46 7.01 -7.87 -4.79
CA ILE A 46 7.56 -8.17 -6.12
C ILE A 46 8.35 -9.47 -6.12
N LEU A 47 9.19 -9.70 -5.11
CA LEU A 47 9.95 -10.94 -4.95
C LEU A 47 9.04 -12.12 -4.65
N LYS A 48 8.07 -11.95 -3.74
CA LYS A 48 7.10 -12.98 -3.34
C LYS A 48 6.29 -13.49 -4.55
N TYR A 49 5.76 -12.58 -5.36
CA TYR A 49 4.90 -12.90 -6.49
C TYR A 49 5.66 -13.02 -7.83
N LYS A 50 7.00 -12.92 -7.80
CA LYS A 50 7.88 -13.05 -8.97
C LYS A 50 7.50 -12.10 -10.12
N ILE A 51 7.12 -10.88 -9.77
CA ILE A 51 6.68 -9.86 -10.73
C ILE A 51 7.90 -9.18 -11.34
N SER A 52 7.89 -9.00 -12.66
CA SER A 52 8.95 -8.24 -13.30
C SER A 52 8.75 -6.73 -13.09
N LYS A 53 9.84 -5.96 -13.05
CA LYS A 53 9.74 -4.50 -12.94
C LYS A 53 8.96 -3.88 -14.11
N SER A 54 9.06 -4.45 -15.31
CA SER A 54 8.26 -4.04 -16.48
C SER A 54 6.77 -4.33 -16.31
N GLU A 55 6.42 -5.46 -15.69
CA GLU A 55 5.04 -5.81 -15.39
C GLU A 55 4.42 -4.81 -14.41
N LEU A 56 5.15 -4.49 -13.33
CA LEU A 56 4.73 -3.47 -12.36
C LEU A 56 4.47 -2.12 -13.03
N VAL A 57 5.38 -1.67 -13.91
CA VAL A 57 5.23 -0.41 -14.65
C VAL A 57 3.98 -0.43 -15.52
N ARG A 58 3.76 -1.52 -16.28
CA ARG A 58 2.61 -1.66 -17.17
C ARG A 58 1.29 -1.63 -16.40
N GLN A 59 1.18 -2.43 -15.34
CA GLN A 59 -0.08 -2.56 -14.60
C GLN A 59 -0.37 -1.37 -13.67
N SER A 60 0.65 -0.67 -13.16
CA SER A 60 0.43 0.53 -12.35
C SER A 60 0.08 1.78 -13.16
N GLY A 61 0.33 1.76 -14.48
CA GLY A 61 0.17 2.92 -15.36
C GLY A 61 1.15 4.05 -15.09
N LEU A 62 2.19 3.82 -14.29
CA LEU A 62 3.23 4.80 -14.02
C LEU A 62 4.25 4.88 -15.15
N SER A 63 4.91 6.04 -15.28
CA SER A 63 6.11 6.12 -16.11
C SER A 63 7.22 5.24 -15.52
N LYS A 64 8.01 4.62 -16.42
CA LYS A 64 9.13 3.73 -16.02
C LYS A 64 10.11 4.42 -15.06
N SER A 65 10.45 5.69 -15.31
CA SER A 65 11.38 6.43 -14.45
C SER A 65 10.80 6.65 -13.05
N TYR A 66 9.51 6.98 -12.95
CA TYR A 66 8.88 7.24 -11.67
C TYR A 66 8.70 5.96 -10.86
N ALA A 67 8.24 4.87 -11.47
CA ALA A 67 8.16 3.57 -10.82
C ALA A 67 9.52 3.10 -10.29
N TYR A 68 10.61 3.29 -11.06
CA TYR A 68 11.95 2.90 -10.62
C TYR A 68 12.47 3.80 -9.50
N ALA A 69 12.16 5.09 -9.53
CA ALA A 69 12.51 6.01 -8.45
C ALA A 69 11.78 5.68 -7.15
N ILE A 70 10.49 5.30 -7.22
CA ILE A 70 9.72 4.77 -6.09
C ILE A 70 10.39 3.50 -5.54
N LEU A 71 10.72 2.54 -6.41
CA LEU A 71 11.40 1.32 -5.97
C LEU A 71 12.76 1.63 -5.34
N ASN A 72 13.51 2.61 -5.83
CA ASN A 72 14.79 2.99 -5.23
C ASN A 72 14.63 3.78 -3.91
N GLY A 73 13.40 4.08 -3.48
CA GLY A 73 13.13 4.90 -2.30
C GLY A 73 13.47 6.38 -2.48
N SER A 74 13.81 6.81 -3.70
CA SER A 74 14.19 8.20 -3.99
C SER A 74 13.00 9.10 -4.34
N ARG A 75 11.79 8.54 -4.36
CA ARG A 75 10.53 9.27 -4.54
C ARG A 75 9.49 8.76 -3.55
N ARG A 76 8.61 9.69 -3.14
CA ARG A 76 7.43 9.39 -2.34
C ARG A 76 6.48 8.44 -3.11
N PRO A 77 5.66 7.68 -2.37
CA PRO A 77 4.57 6.89 -2.96
C PRO A 77 3.71 7.73 -3.92
N PRO A 78 3.12 7.10 -4.96
CA PRO A 78 2.25 7.81 -5.91
C PRO A 78 0.88 8.09 -5.26
N SER A 79 -0.13 8.53 -6.03
CA SER A 79 -1.49 8.73 -5.50
C SER A 79 -2.08 7.45 -4.90
N ARG A 80 -3.10 7.55 -4.03
CA ARG A 80 -3.81 6.39 -3.45
C ARG A 80 -4.28 5.42 -4.54
N ASN A 81 -4.85 5.95 -5.62
CA ASN A 81 -5.30 5.17 -6.77
C ASN A 81 -4.15 4.35 -7.37
N ARG A 82 -2.99 4.97 -7.56
CA ARG A 82 -1.80 4.29 -8.10
C ARG A 82 -1.21 3.27 -7.14
N VAL A 83 -1.30 3.49 -5.83
CA VAL A 83 -0.93 2.48 -4.82
C VAL A 83 -1.87 1.27 -4.90
N ILE A 84 -3.17 1.48 -5.09
CA ILE A 84 -4.13 0.39 -5.31
C ILE A 84 -3.80 -0.36 -6.60
N LEU A 85 -3.57 0.33 -7.72
CA LEU A 85 -3.16 -0.32 -8.96
C LEU A 85 -1.84 -1.10 -8.81
N MET A 86 -0.88 -0.61 -8.02
CA MET A 86 0.32 -1.38 -7.69
C MET A 86 0.02 -2.64 -6.88
N ALA A 87 -0.94 -2.59 -5.95
CA ALA A 87 -1.39 -3.77 -5.20
C ALA A 87 -1.96 -4.84 -6.14
N PHE A 88 -2.78 -4.44 -7.12
CA PHE A 88 -3.26 -5.34 -8.17
C PHE A 88 -2.13 -5.87 -9.06
N ALA A 89 -1.19 -5.00 -9.45
CA ALA A 89 -0.03 -5.37 -10.27
C ALA A 89 0.84 -6.47 -9.62
N VAL A 90 0.94 -6.46 -8.29
CA VAL A 90 1.65 -7.50 -7.54
C VAL A 90 0.74 -8.61 -7.02
N THR A 91 -0.53 -8.65 -7.43
CA THR A 91 -1.52 -9.63 -6.96
C THR A 91 -1.60 -9.72 -5.44
N ALA A 92 -1.46 -8.56 -4.77
CA ALA A 92 -1.52 -8.46 -3.32
C ALA A 92 -2.88 -8.95 -2.80
N ASN A 93 -2.86 -9.66 -1.68
CA ASN A 93 -4.10 -9.96 -0.97
C ASN A 93 -4.62 -8.74 -0.20
N PHE A 94 -5.76 -8.87 0.49
CA PHE A 94 -6.35 -7.77 1.24
C PHE A 94 -5.40 -7.20 2.30
N GLU A 95 -4.78 -8.02 3.14
CA GLU A 95 -3.85 -7.55 4.19
C GLU A 95 -2.63 -6.82 3.60
N GLU A 96 -2.08 -7.35 2.50
CA GLU A 96 -0.94 -6.73 1.81
C GLU A 96 -1.33 -5.39 1.17
N THR A 97 -2.54 -5.30 0.63
CA THR A 97 -3.08 -4.05 0.08
C THR A 97 -3.27 -3.00 1.18
N GLN A 98 -3.79 -3.40 2.34
CA GLN A 98 -3.93 -2.52 3.50
C GLN A 98 -2.55 -1.99 3.94
N ASN A 99 -1.54 -2.87 4.01
CA ASN A 99 -0.18 -2.48 4.36
C ASN A 99 0.43 -1.52 3.33
N LEU A 100 0.25 -1.75 2.02
CA LEU A 100 0.71 -0.82 0.98
C LEU A 100 0.11 0.57 1.15
N LEU A 101 -1.18 0.67 1.48
CA LEU A 101 -1.86 1.94 1.74
C LEU A 101 -1.33 2.64 2.99
N ILE A 102 -1.23 1.89 4.11
CA ILE A 102 -0.73 2.42 5.39
C ILE A 102 0.71 2.93 5.25
N TYR A 103 1.59 2.14 4.63
CA TYR A 103 2.99 2.51 4.39
C TYR A 103 3.15 3.63 3.37
N SER A 104 2.09 3.94 2.61
CA SER A 104 2.00 5.12 1.75
C SER A 104 1.32 6.32 2.41
N GLU A 105 1.03 6.23 3.71
CA GLU A 105 0.28 7.24 4.48
C GLU A 105 -1.15 7.51 3.96
N TYR A 106 -1.74 6.56 3.25
CA TYR A 106 -3.12 6.64 2.79
C TYR A 106 -4.08 5.89 3.70
N THR A 107 -5.33 6.37 3.71
CA THR A 107 -6.42 5.68 4.40
C THR A 107 -6.62 4.28 3.81
N PRO A 108 -6.65 3.23 4.66
CA PRO A 108 -6.89 1.86 4.21
C PRO A 108 -8.27 1.70 3.56
N LEU A 109 -8.48 0.61 2.80
CA LEU A 109 -9.79 0.37 2.17
C LEU A 109 -10.85 0.09 3.24
N SER A 110 -11.97 0.81 3.16
CA SER A 110 -13.10 0.67 4.07
C SER A 110 -14.33 0.10 3.36
N PRO A 111 -14.92 -1.03 3.81
CA PRO A 111 -16.14 -1.57 3.20
C PRO A 111 -17.37 -0.67 3.39
N LYS A 112 -17.26 0.41 4.19
CA LYS A 112 -18.32 1.42 4.35
C LYS A 112 -18.38 2.42 3.19
N HIS A 113 -17.35 2.48 2.36
CA HIS A 113 -17.29 3.32 1.17
C HIS A 113 -17.51 2.45 -0.07
N GLN A 114 -18.49 2.78 -0.91
CA GLN A 114 -18.93 1.91 -2.01
C GLN A 114 -17.80 1.50 -2.95
N ARG A 115 -16.96 2.46 -3.36
CA ARG A 115 -15.78 2.19 -4.20
C ARG A 115 -14.74 1.32 -3.52
N ASP A 116 -14.50 1.52 -2.23
CA ASP A 116 -13.56 0.67 -1.51
C ASP A 116 -14.14 -0.74 -1.34
N ALA A 117 -15.44 -0.90 -1.13
CA ALA A 117 -16.10 -2.20 -1.09
C ALA A 117 -15.97 -2.95 -2.42
N ALA A 118 -16.14 -2.26 -3.56
CA ALA A 118 -15.92 -2.84 -4.89
C ALA A 118 -14.44 -3.26 -5.10
N ILE A 119 -13.49 -2.42 -4.68
CA ILE A 119 -12.05 -2.74 -4.75
C ILE A 119 -11.71 -3.95 -3.87
N ILE A 120 -12.25 -4.00 -2.64
CA ILE A 120 -12.07 -5.15 -1.73
C ILE A 120 -12.61 -6.43 -2.38
N PHE A 121 -13.83 -6.37 -2.92
CA PHE A 121 -14.43 -7.51 -3.64
C PHE A 121 -13.52 -7.97 -4.79
N ALA A 122 -13.03 -7.05 -5.61
CA ALA A 122 -12.14 -7.37 -6.71
C ALA A 122 -10.83 -8.04 -6.26
N ILE A 123 -10.25 -7.61 -5.14
CA ILE A 123 -9.06 -8.24 -4.54
C ILE A 123 -9.37 -9.68 -4.10
N GLU A 124 -10.47 -9.87 -3.36
CA GLU A 124 -10.88 -11.19 -2.85
C GLU A 124 -11.22 -12.17 -3.97
N GLN A 125 -11.83 -11.69 -5.05
CA GLN A 125 -12.14 -12.49 -6.25
C GLN A 125 -10.96 -12.60 -7.23
N LYS A 126 -9.81 -12.01 -6.92
CA LYS A 126 -8.60 -12.00 -7.76
C LYS A 126 -8.84 -11.47 -9.18
N LEU A 127 -9.68 -10.45 -9.28
CA LEU A 127 -9.89 -9.76 -10.55
C LEU A 127 -8.61 -9.05 -10.99
N ASN A 128 -8.40 -8.99 -12.30
CA ASN A 128 -7.32 -8.17 -12.86
C ASN A 128 -7.74 -6.69 -12.96
N THR A 129 -6.80 -5.81 -13.33
CA THR A 129 -7.05 -4.36 -13.40
C THR A 129 -8.12 -3.96 -14.42
N ILE A 130 -8.25 -4.70 -15.53
CA ILE A 130 -9.29 -4.45 -16.54
C ILE A 130 -10.67 -4.75 -15.95
N GLN A 131 -10.82 -5.92 -15.33
CA GLN A 131 -12.06 -6.34 -14.68
C GLN A 131 -12.44 -5.42 -13.51
N LEU A 132 -11.45 -4.89 -12.78
CA LEU A 132 -11.70 -3.87 -11.76
C LEU A 132 -12.24 -2.58 -12.38
N SER A 133 -11.63 -2.09 -13.47
CA SER A 133 -12.10 -0.88 -14.16
C SER A 133 -13.52 -1.07 -14.70
N GLU A 134 -13.82 -2.23 -15.29
CA GLU A 134 -15.18 -2.59 -15.73
C GLU A 134 -16.17 -2.60 -14.55
N LEU A 135 -15.82 -3.26 -13.44
CA LEU A 135 -16.66 -3.30 -12.24
C LEU A 135 -16.94 -1.91 -11.67
N LEU A 136 -15.94 -1.03 -11.61
CA LEU A 136 -16.12 0.34 -11.13
C LEU A 136 -17.01 1.15 -12.07
N PHE A 137 -16.83 0.99 -13.37
CA PHE A 137 -17.67 1.63 -14.39
C PHE A 137 -19.13 1.18 -14.32
N ASP A 138 -19.38 -0.14 -14.25
CA ASP A 138 -20.73 -0.71 -14.16
C ASP A 138 -21.49 -0.27 -12.90
N LEU A 139 -20.77 0.07 -11.83
CA LEU A 139 -21.32 0.57 -10.58
C LEU A 139 -21.44 2.11 -10.52
N ASP A 140 -21.08 2.82 -11.59
CA ASP A 140 -21.03 4.30 -11.65
C ASP A 140 -20.11 4.90 -10.57
N LEU A 141 -18.93 4.30 -10.40
CA LEU A 141 -17.91 4.70 -9.42
C LEU A 141 -16.64 5.21 -10.12
N ASP A 142 -15.97 6.17 -9.49
CA ASP A 142 -14.74 6.75 -10.04
C ASP A 142 -13.66 5.68 -10.32
N GLY A 143 -13.04 5.78 -11.49
CA GLY A 143 -11.92 4.93 -11.90
C GLY A 143 -10.64 5.17 -11.08
N LEU A 144 -9.59 4.39 -11.36
CA LEU A 144 -8.29 4.51 -10.70
C LEU A 144 -7.21 5.18 -11.57
N GLU A 145 -7.59 5.65 -12.77
CA GLU A 145 -6.64 6.17 -13.76
C GLU A 145 -6.31 7.65 -13.60
N GLU A 146 -6.93 8.35 -12.65
CA GLU A 146 -6.59 9.72 -12.25
C GLU A 146 -5.36 9.79 -11.32
#